data_AF-A0A0K8R3D6-F1
#
_entry.id   AF-A0A0K8R3D6-F1
#
_cell.length_a   1.000
_cell.length_b   1.000
_cell.length_c   1.000
_cell.angle_alpha   90.00
_cell.angle_beta   90.00
_cell.angle_gamma   90.00
#
_symmetry.space_group_name_H-M   'P 1'
#
loop_
_entity.id
_entity.type
_entity.pdbx_description
1 polymer ?
#
loop_
_entity_poly.entity_id
_entity_poly.type
_entity_poly.pdbx_seq_one_letter_code
_entity_poly.pdbx_strand_id
1 'polypeptide(L)'
;MTALKLLVFCLSVSAAYADVEFQSWERPPDNNPDLNRKDLGPMQDAWKTIKSTANHSYFLIYSSGWGTQEHYKDVRCLQVRSSDLNHTLKSANYTSKWYNTTSKRMESSTQYVQAVKQKEYSIENIMHLGQPQREVTSPNGTCYNLDFNFICESGGCRIHHQECWPKRWTKYSEKYVVFSTSLCYIVRSLQDDKDYESCEFWLREDWLKNNVTIPEVCTHLTKERKAK
;
A
#
# COMPACT_ATOMS: atom_id res chain seq x y z
N MET A 1 21.93 12.44 -11.12
CA MET A 1 22.36 11.02 -11.10
C MET A 1 21.69 10.19 -10.00
N THR A 2 21.61 10.65 -8.75
CA THR A 2 21.02 9.87 -7.63
C THR A 2 19.55 9.47 -7.85
N ALA A 3 18.69 10.39 -8.31
CA ALA A 3 17.29 10.09 -8.59
C ALA A 3 17.11 9.01 -9.69
N LEU A 4 17.95 9.03 -10.72
CA LEU A 4 17.93 8.03 -11.78
C LEU A 4 18.37 6.65 -11.26
N LYS A 5 19.41 6.59 -10.41
CA LYS A 5 19.83 5.35 -9.75
C LYS A 5 18.72 4.77 -8.86
N LEU A 6 18.06 5.62 -8.07
CA LEU A 6 16.92 5.21 -7.23
C LEU A 6 15.77 4.69 -8.09
N LEU A 7 15.45 5.35 -9.20
CA LEU A 7 14.41 4.88 -10.12
C LEU A 7 14.75 3.54 -10.75
N VAL A 8 15.97 3.36 -11.28
CA VAL A 8 16.40 2.08 -11.86
C VAL A 8 16.26 0.98 -10.81
N PHE A 9 16.69 1.23 -9.57
CA PHE A 9 16.52 0.28 -8.48
C PHE A 9 15.04 -0.01 -8.16
N CYS A 10 14.19 1.02 -8.09
CA CYS A 10 12.74 0.86 -7.93
C CYS A 10 12.14 -0.02 -9.02
N LEU A 11 12.51 0.22 -10.28
CA LEU A 11 12.00 -0.53 -11.42
C LEU A 11 12.52 -1.97 -11.42
N SER A 12 13.79 -2.19 -11.07
CA SER A 12 14.34 -3.54 -10.94
C SER A 12 13.64 -4.36 -9.87
N VAL A 13 13.40 -3.76 -8.70
CA VAL A 13 12.64 -4.41 -7.62
C VAL A 13 11.19 -4.64 -8.09
N SER A 14 10.52 -3.63 -8.66
CA SER A 14 9.15 -3.78 -9.14
C SER A 14 9.01 -4.85 -10.20
N ALA A 15 9.96 -4.97 -11.13
CA ALA A 15 9.94 -5.99 -12.18
C ALA A 15 10.13 -7.39 -11.61
N ALA A 16 10.99 -7.55 -10.58
CA ALA A 16 11.17 -8.82 -9.89
C ALA A 16 9.90 -9.28 -9.14
N TYR A 17 9.04 -8.35 -8.74
CA TYR A 17 7.80 -8.62 -8.00
C TYR A 17 6.51 -8.48 -8.82
N ALA A 18 6.61 -8.11 -10.11
CA ALA A 18 5.44 -7.80 -10.94
C ALA A 18 4.53 -9.02 -11.17
N ASP A 19 5.14 -10.18 -11.41
CA ASP A 19 4.44 -11.45 -11.72
C ASP A 19 4.36 -12.42 -10.54
N VAL A 20 4.72 -11.97 -9.33
CA VAL A 20 4.67 -12.85 -8.15
C VAL A 20 3.23 -12.98 -7.70
N GLU A 21 2.61 -14.11 -8.07
CA GLU A 21 1.36 -14.56 -7.46
C GLU A 21 1.65 -15.00 -6.02
N PHE A 22 0.96 -14.35 -5.11
CA PHE A 22 1.30 -14.30 -3.72
C PHE A 22 0.32 -15.19 -2.97
N GLN A 23 0.71 -16.43 -2.67
CA GLN A 23 -0.08 -17.25 -1.77
C GLN A 23 -0.11 -16.57 -0.40
N SER A 24 -1.32 -16.33 0.12
CA SER A 24 -1.57 -15.42 1.25
C SER A 24 -1.10 -15.96 2.60
N TRP A 25 -0.55 -17.17 2.67
CA TRP A 25 -0.30 -17.89 3.94
C TRP A 25 1.18 -18.16 4.27
N GLU A 26 2.11 -18.04 3.32
CA GLU A 26 3.54 -18.15 3.62
C GLU A 26 4.11 -16.76 3.94
N ARG A 27 5.01 -16.69 4.94
CA ARG A 27 5.80 -15.48 5.18
C ARG A 27 6.40 -15.05 3.83
N PRO A 28 6.12 -13.82 3.35
CA PRO A 28 6.59 -13.42 2.04
C PRO A 28 8.12 -13.56 2.01
N PRO A 29 8.70 -14.36 1.09
CA PRO A 29 10.16 -14.53 1.01
C PRO A 29 10.87 -13.17 0.77
N ASP A 30 10.13 -12.21 0.23
CA ASP A 30 10.45 -10.81 -0.05
C ASP A 30 10.58 -9.95 1.22
N ASN A 31 9.85 -10.33 2.28
CA ASN A 31 9.90 -9.67 3.58
C ASN A 31 11.06 -10.26 4.37
N ASN A 32 12.28 -9.88 3.99
CA ASN A 32 13.50 -10.23 4.70
C ASN A 32 13.92 -9.13 5.71
N PRO A 33 13.93 -9.40 7.04
CA PRO A 33 14.43 -8.47 8.04
C PRO A 33 15.85 -7.95 7.79
N ASP A 34 16.68 -8.71 7.07
CA ASP A 34 18.04 -8.30 6.69
C ASP A 34 18.05 -7.09 5.76
N LEU A 35 16.97 -6.83 5.02
CA LEU A 35 16.80 -5.61 4.22
C LEU A 35 16.59 -4.35 5.09
N ASN A 36 16.47 -4.52 6.42
CA ASN A 36 16.46 -3.44 7.41
C ASN A 36 17.73 -3.38 8.26
N ARG A 37 18.81 -3.99 7.79
CA ARG A 37 20.12 -3.90 8.42
C ARG A 37 20.58 -2.45 8.57
N LYS A 38 21.07 -2.10 9.76
CA LYS A 38 21.50 -0.72 10.10
C LYS A 38 22.59 -0.20 9.15
N ASP A 39 23.46 -1.07 8.66
CA ASP A 39 24.56 -0.73 7.76
C ASP A 39 24.15 -0.51 6.30
N LEU A 40 23.00 -1.04 5.86
CA LEU A 40 22.44 -0.82 4.52
C LEU A 40 21.40 0.31 4.49
N GLY A 41 20.90 0.69 5.66
CA GLY A 41 19.75 1.59 5.81
C GLY A 41 18.44 0.83 5.62
N PRO A 42 17.37 1.25 6.31
CA PRO A 42 16.14 0.47 6.29
C PRO A 42 15.39 0.64 4.97
N MET A 43 15.38 -0.42 4.16
CA MET A 43 14.72 -0.45 2.85
C MET A 43 13.23 -0.77 2.95
N GLN A 44 12.75 -1.22 4.12
CA GLN A 44 11.36 -1.58 4.37
C GLN A 44 10.76 -0.79 5.54
N ASP A 45 11.11 0.51 5.66
CA ASP A 45 10.61 1.39 6.74
C ASP A 45 9.22 1.96 6.41
N ALA A 46 8.18 1.40 7.00
CA ALA A 46 6.79 1.85 6.81
C ALA A 46 6.52 3.22 7.39
N TRP A 47 7.12 3.56 8.53
CA TRP A 47 6.92 4.89 9.12
C TRP A 47 7.55 5.98 8.26
N LYS A 48 8.72 5.72 7.68
CA LYS A 48 9.35 6.62 6.72
C LYS A 48 8.52 6.76 5.45
N THR A 49 7.88 5.69 4.97
CA THR A 49 6.93 5.76 3.85
C THR A 49 5.76 6.68 4.19
N ILE A 50 5.08 6.49 5.32
CA ILE A 50 3.94 7.33 5.76
C ILE A 50 4.33 8.80 5.92
N LYS A 51 5.51 9.10 6.47
CA LYS A 51 6.02 10.48 6.57
C LYS A 51 6.32 11.07 5.19
N SER A 52 6.84 10.27 4.27
CA SER A 52 7.16 10.73 2.92
C SER A 52 5.90 11.10 2.15
N THR A 53 4.82 10.33 2.32
CA THR A 53 3.50 10.63 1.75
C THR A 53 2.83 11.84 2.43
N ALA A 54 3.29 12.31 3.58
CA ALA A 54 2.81 13.57 4.18
C ALA A 54 3.42 14.80 3.50
N ASN A 55 4.64 14.68 3.00
CA ASN A 55 5.35 15.77 2.33
C ASN A 55 5.00 15.82 0.84
N HIS A 56 4.93 14.65 0.20
CA HIS A 56 4.71 14.52 -1.24
C HIS A 56 3.52 13.62 -1.52
N SER A 57 2.85 13.86 -2.64
CA SER A 57 1.85 12.93 -3.15
C SER A 57 2.52 11.83 -3.97
N TYR A 58 1.96 10.63 -3.93
CA TYR A 58 2.43 9.48 -4.70
C TYR A 58 1.31 8.94 -5.57
N PHE A 59 1.65 8.53 -6.78
CA PHE A 59 0.72 7.88 -7.71
C PHE A 59 0.99 6.40 -7.80
N LEU A 60 -0.08 5.60 -7.87
CA LEU A 60 0.00 4.19 -8.22
C LEU A 60 0.35 4.09 -9.71
N ILE A 61 1.50 3.51 -10.02
CA ILE A 61 2.00 3.33 -11.39
C ILE A 61 1.68 1.95 -11.92
N TYR A 62 1.83 0.94 -11.07
CA TYR A 62 1.59 -0.45 -11.42
C TYR A 62 0.96 -1.17 -10.24
N SER A 63 0.03 -2.07 -10.55
CA SER A 63 -0.59 -2.95 -9.59
C SER A 63 -0.86 -4.29 -10.27
N SER A 64 -0.55 -5.40 -9.60
CA SER A 64 -0.85 -6.77 -10.08
C SER A 64 -1.52 -7.60 -8.99
N GLY A 65 -1.83 -8.87 -9.24
CA GLY A 65 -2.54 -9.75 -8.31
C GLY A 65 -4.07 -9.59 -8.33
N TRP A 66 -4.75 -10.50 -7.63
CA TRP A 66 -6.21 -10.60 -7.66
C TRP A 66 -6.91 -9.36 -7.09
N GLY A 67 -6.32 -8.75 -6.07
CA GLY A 67 -6.85 -7.52 -5.47
C GLY A 67 -6.85 -6.32 -6.41
N THR A 68 -5.96 -6.28 -7.41
CA THR A 68 -5.99 -5.24 -8.45
C THR A 68 -7.24 -5.40 -9.32
N GLN A 69 -7.56 -6.62 -9.72
CA GLN A 69 -8.70 -6.90 -10.60
C GLN A 69 -10.02 -6.58 -9.91
N GLU A 70 -10.14 -6.88 -8.62
CA GLU A 70 -11.34 -6.62 -7.84
C GLU A 70 -11.48 -5.13 -7.47
N HIS A 71 -10.43 -4.53 -6.91
CA HIS A 71 -10.53 -3.21 -6.26
C HIS A 71 -10.14 -2.03 -7.14
N TYR A 72 -9.35 -2.25 -8.20
CA TYR A 72 -8.85 -1.17 -9.06
C TYR A 72 -9.43 -1.18 -10.48
N LYS A 73 -10.45 -2.01 -10.76
CA LYS A 73 -11.11 -2.11 -12.08
C LYS A 73 -11.51 -0.74 -12.65
N ASP A 74 -12.21 0.05 -11.83
CA ASP A 74 -12.75 1.36 -12.22
C ASP A 74 -11.93 2.54 -11.68
N VAL A 75 -10.72 2.28 -11.18
CA VAL A 75 -9.87 3.29 -10.54
C VAL A 75 -8.77 3.72 -11.51
N ARG A 76 -8.64 5.02 -11.74
CA ARG A 76 -7.55 5.61 -12.54
C ARG A 76 -6.91 6.78 -11.79
N CYS A 77 -5.64 7.04 -12.10
CA CYS A 77 -4.87 8.14 -11.52
C CYS A 77 -4.91 8.15 -9.98
N LEU A 78 -4.86 6.96 -9.37
CA LEU A 78 -4.91 6.83 -7.91
C LEU A 78 -3.69 7.50 -7.31
N GLN A 79 -3.96 8.47 -6.45
CA GLN A 79 -2.99 9.27 -5.73
C GLN A 79 -3.23 9.11 -4.23
N VAL A 80 -2.15 9.12 -3.46
CA VAL A 80 -2.19 9.06 -2.00
C VAL A 80 -1.36 10.16 -1.37
N ARG A 81 -1.82 10.64 -0.21
CA ARG A 81 -1.12 11.59 0.65
C ARG A 81 -1.51 11.39 2.10
N SER A 82 -0.59 11.62 3.01
CA SER A 82 -0.87 11.61 4.46
C SER A 82 -1.08 13.03 5.02
N SER A 83 -1.83 13.14 6.12
CA SER A 83 -1.95 14.34 6.95
C SER A 83 -1.97 13.96 8.45
N ASP A 84 -1.89 14.96 9.32
CA ASP A 84 -2.10 14.79 10.77
C ASP A 84 -1.18 13.73 11.41
N LEU A 85 0.13 13.85 11.12
CA LEU A 85 1.14 12.91 11.61
C LEU A 85 1.15 12.87 13.15
N ASN A 86 1.02 11.67 13.70
CA ASN A 86 1.25 11.37 15.10
C ASN A 86 2.57 10.60 15.24
N HIS A 87 3.61 11.29 15.73
CA HIS A 87 4.94 10.70 15.88
C HIS A 87 5.04 9.65 16.99
N THR A 88 4.20 9.74 18.01
CA THR A 88 4.18 8.80 19.14
C THR A 88 3.57 7.47 18.73
N LEU A 89 2.41 7.51 18.06
CA LEU A 89 1.71 6.31 17.56
C LEU A 89 2.24 5.82 16.21
N LYS A 90 3.13 6.60 15.56
CA LYS A 90 3.59 6.40 14.19
C LYS A 90 2.42 6.24 13.22
N SER A 91 1.47 7.17 13.29
CA SER A 91 0.23 7.13 12.52
C SER A 91 -0.09 8.45 11.84
N ALA A 92 -1.09 8.41 10.95
CA ALA A 92 -1.53 9.54 10.16
C ALA A 92 -2.96 9.32 9.64
N ASN A 93 -3.58 10.38 9.13
CA ASN A 93 -4.66 10.28 8.16
C ASN A 93 -4.05 9.99 6.79
N TYR A 94 -4.63 9.05 6.04
CA TYR A 94 -4.18 8.61 4.73
C TYR A 94 -5.30 8.81 3.72
N THR A 95 -5.13 9.81 2.85
CA THR A 95 -6.12 10.20 1.86
C THR A 95 -5.75 9.64 0.50
N SER A 96 -6.64 8.82 -0.04
CA SER A 96 -6.63 8.35 -1.42
C SER A 96 -7.54 9.21 -2.28
N LYS A 97 -7.11 9.58 -3.48
CA LYS A 97 -7.88 10.31 -4.48
C LYS A 97 -7.73 9.65 -5.83
N TRP A 98 -8.82 9.44 -6.55
CA TRP A 98 -8.79 8.77 -7.85
C TRP A 98 -9.88 9.29 -8.78
N TYR A 99 -9.70 9.04 -10.06
CA TYR A 99 -10.75 9.18 -11.07
C TYR A 99 -11.49 7.84 -11.17
N ASN A 100 -12.79 7.85 -10.87
CA ASN A 100 -13.65 6.69 -11.02
C ASN A 100 -14.21 6.65 -12.45
N THR A 101 -13.92 5.60 -13.21
CA THR A 101 -14.32 5.49 -14.63
C THR A 101 -15.80 5.20 -14.82
N THR A 102 -16.45 4.60 -13.82
CA THR A 102 -17.87 4.29 -13.82
C THR A 102 -18.69 5.54 -13.51
N SER A 103 -18.36 6.26 -12.42
CA SER A 103 -19.05 7.50 -12.04
C SER A 103 -18.58 8.73 -12.84
N LYS A 104 -17.44 8.62 -13.55
CA LYS A 104 -16.77 9.70 -14.30
C LYS A 104 -16.46 10.93 -13.46
N ARG A 105 -16.11 10.73 -12.18
CA ARG A 105 -15.84 11.80 -11.22
C ARG A 105 -14.55 11.52 -10.46
N MET A 106 -13.98 12.61 -9.93
CA MET A 106 -12.93 12.49 -8.92
C MET A 106 -13.57 12.10 -7.59
N GLU A 107 -13.11 11.00 -7.02
CA GLU A 107 -13.51 10.51 -5.71
C GLU A 107 -12.32 10.57 -4.75
N SER A 108 -12.61 10.62 -3.46
CA SER A 108 -11.60 10.61 -2.40
C SER A 108 -12.10 9.90 -1.16
N SER A 109 -11.19 9.21 -0.49
CA SER A 109 -11.45 8.53 0.79
C SER A 109 -10.26 8.74 1.72
N THR A 110 -10.55 9.03 2.98
CA THR A 110 -9.53 9.17 4.02
C THR A 110 -9.70 8.06 5.04
N GLN A 111 -8.62 7.38 5.35
CA GLN A 111 -8.56 6.31 6.35
C GLN A 111 -7.43 6.59 7.34
N TYR A 112 -7.50 5.97 8.50
CA TYR A 112 -6.38 5.97 9.44
C TYR A 112 -5.28 5.04 8.93
N VAL A 113 -4.01 5.43 9.03
CA VAL A 113 -2.87 4.54 8.77
C VAL A 113 -1.91 4.55 9.96
N GLN A 114 -1.38 3.39 10.31
CA GLN A 114 -0.38 3.22 11.37
C GLN A 114 0.76 2.33 10.91
N ALA A 115 2.00 2.74 11.22
CA ALA A 115 3.17 1.90 11.03
C ALA A 115 3.19 0.82 12.12
N VAL A 116 3.25 -0.45 11.72
CA VAL A 116 3.34 -1.60 12.62
C VAL A 116 4.51 -2.50 12.23
N LYS A 117 5.01 -3.28 13.19
CA LYS A 117 6.24 -4.08 13.08
C LYS A 117 5.93 -5.56 13.18
N GLN A 118 6.52 -6.37 12.31
CA GLN A 118 6.50 -7.84 12.42
C GLN A 118 7.46 -8.33 13.52
N LYS A 119 7.19 -9.51 14.12
CA LYS A 119 7.92 -10.05 15.29
C LYS A 119 9.45 -10.00 15.16
N GLU A 120 9.97 -10.33 13.98
CA GLU A 120 11.41 -10.43 13.72
C GLU A 120 12.04 -9.16 13.15
N TYR A 121 11.23 -8.12 12.94
CA TYR A 121 11.72 -6.87 12.40
C TYR A 121 12.18 -5.94 13.53
N SER A 122 13.27 -5.23 13.27
CA SER A 122 13.80 -4.22 14.19
C SER A 122 13.03 -2.90 14.10
N ILE A 123 12.29 -2.68 13.00
CA ILE A 123 11.54 -1.45 12.69
C ILE A 123 10.16 -1.78 12.10
N GLU A 124 9.24 -0.81 12.10
CA GLU A 124 7.94 -0.96 11.46
C GLU A 124 8.06 -1.11 9.95
N ASN A 125 7.49 -2.17 9.40
CA ASN A 125 7.57 -2.51 7.98
C ASN A 125 6.18 -2.71 7.33
N ILE A 126 5.12 -2.44 8.08
CA ILE A 126 3.74 -2.58 7.62
C ILE A 126 3.00 -1.27 7.84
N MET A 127 2.21 -0.89 6.84
CA MET A 127 1.21 0.17 6.93
C MET A 127 -0.15 -0.50 7.16
N HIS A 128 -0.67 -0.42 8.38
CA HIS A 128 -2.02 -0.88 8.74
C HIS A 128 -3.02 0.24 8.45
N LEU A 129 -3.90 0.05 7.46
CA LEU A 129 -4.93 1.01 7.08
C LEU A 129 -6.29 0.57 7.62
N GLY A 130 -6.95 1.43 8.38
CA GLY A 130 -8.28 1.19 8.93
C GLY A 130 -8.32 1.12 10.45
N GLN A 131 -9.43 0.60 10.98
CA GLN A 131 -9.68 0.43 12.42
C GLN A 131 -9.68 -1.05 12.79
N PRO A 132 -9.39 -1.42 14.06
CA PRO A 132 -9.05 -0.54 15.17
C PRO A 132 -7.61 -0.02 15.11
N GLN A 133 -7.35 1.10 15.79
CA GLN A 133 -5.98 1.51 16.13
C GLN A 133 -5.33 0.42 16.96
N ARG A 134 -4.07 0.05 16.66
CA ARG A 134 -3.37 -0.96 17.44
C ARG A 134 -2.63 -0.28 18.60
N GLU A 135 -2.91 -0.71 19.83
CA GLU A 135 -2.34 -0.17 21.08
C GLU A 135 -0.88 -0.61 21.29
N VAL A 136 -0.01 -0.39 20.30
CA VAL A 136 1.41 -0.80 20.28
C VAL A 136 1.61 -2.24 19.78
N THR A 137 2.77 -2.45 19.16
CA THR A 137 3.26 -3.70 18.54
C THR A 137 2.77 -4.95 19.26
N SER A 138 1.86 -5.69 18.63
CA SER A 138 1.55 -7.06 19.03
C SER A 138 2.88 -7.82 19.21
N PRO A 139 3.09 -8.56 20.32
CA PRO A 139 4.29 -9.37 20.54
C PRO A 139 4.56 -10.38 19.40
N ASN A 140 3.54 -10.71 18.63
CA ASN A 140 3.59 -11.64 17.51
C ASN A 140 3.74 -10.96 16.13
N GLY A 141 3.76 -9.63 16.08
CA GLY A 141 3.72 -8.87 14.82
C GLY A 141 2.32 -8.81 14.20
N THR A 142 2.23 -8.55 12.89
CA THR A 142 1.00 -8.83 12.14
C THR A 142 0.79 -10.33 11.99
N CYS A 143 -0.38 -10.70 11.49
CA CYS A 143 -1.04 -11.98 11.70
C CYS A 143 -0.34 -13.21 11.08
N TYR A 144 0.79 -13.01 10.41
CA TYR A 144 1.53 -14.01 9.65
C TYR A 144 2.33 -15.04 10.46
N ASN A 145 2.09 -15.18 11.76
CA ASN A 145 2.77 -16.17 12.62
C ASN A 145 1.80 -17.08 13.37
N LEU A 146 0.56 -17.17 12.91
CA LEU A 146 -0.51 -17.88 13.62
C LEU A 146 -0.92 -19.07 12.75
N ASP A 147 -0.82 -20.27 13.32
CA ASP A 147 -1.44 -21.47 12.74
C ASP A 147 -2.95 -21.21 12.64
N PHE A 148 -3.45 -20.99 11.43
CA PHE A 148 -4.86 -20.75 11.22
C PHE A 148 -5.62 -22.07 11.09
N ASN A 149 -6.50 -22.32 12.04
CA ASN A 149 -7.56 -23.31 11.86
C ASN A 149 -8.58 -22.74 10.87
N PHE A 150 -8.49 -23.17 9.61
CA PHE A 150 -9.43 -22.76 8.57
C PHE A 150 -10.83 -23.29 8.88
N ILE A 151 -11.81 -22.37 8.90
CA ILE A 151 -13.23 -22.75 8.79
C ILE A 151 -13.65 -22.42 7.36
N CYS A 152 -13.63 -23.43 6.50
CA CYS A 152 -14.13 -23.30 5.14
C CYS A 152 -15.62 -23.69 5.10
N GLU A 153 -16.47 -22.73 4.76
CA GLU A 153 -17.90 -22.93 4.51
C GLU A 153 -18.18 -22.78 3.00
N SER A 154 -19.39 -23.08 2.57
CA SER A 154 -19.84 -23.08 1.16
C SER A 154 -19.73 -21.71 0.43
N GLY A 155 -19.21 -20.67 1.10
CA GLY A 155 -19.00 -19.33 0.56
C GLY A 155 -17.57 -18.80 0.70
N GLY A 156 -16.59 -19.64 1.05
CA GLY A 156 -15.17 -19.28 1.18
C GLY A 156 -14.54 -19.76 2.49
N CYS A 157 -13.21 -19.70 2.54
CA CYS A 157 -12.45 -19.94 3.77
C CYS A 157 -12.36 -18.66 4.59
N ARG A 158 -12.56 -18.78 5.91
CA ARG A 158 -12.54 -17.64 6.83
C ARG A 158 -11.39 -17.78 7.81
N ILE A 159 -10.61 -16.71 7.97
CA ILE A 159 -9.56 -16.62 8.97
C ILE A 159 -10.14 -15.92 10.20
N HIS A 160 -10.50 -16.70 11.22
CA HIS A 160 -10.85 -16.17 12.52
C HIS A 160 -9.62 -16.23 13.43
N HIS A 161 -9.04 -15.07 13.77
CA HIS A 161 -7.99 -15.02 14.78
C HIS A 161 -8.24 -13.91 15.79
N GLN A 162 -8.33 -14.28 17.07
CA GLN A 162 -8.75 -13.39 18.15
C GLN A 162 -7.83 -12.17 18.33
N GLU A 163 -6.53 -12.30 18.06
CA GLU A 163 -5.55 -11.20 18.13
C GLU A 163 -5.48 -10.34 16.85
N CYS A 164 -6.10 -10.79 15.75
CA CYS A 164 -5.73 -10.36 14.40
C CYS A 164 -6.91 -9.98 13.52
N TRP A 165 -7.95 -10.81 13.53
CA TRP A 165 -9.26 -10.56 12.94
C TRP A 165 -10.34 -10.59 14.04
N PRO A 166 -10.36 -9.60 14.95
CA PRO A 166 -11.21 -9.63 16.13
C PRO A 166 -12.72 -9.53 15.82
N LYS A 167 -13.12 -9.04 14.64
CA LYS A 167 -14.53 -8.92 14.26
C LYS A 167 -14.76 -9.05 12.76
N ARG A 168 -15.89 -9.67 12.40
CA ARG A 168 -16.51 -9.51 11.08
C ARG A 168 -16.77 -8.01 10.83
N TRP A 169 -16.69 -7.57 9.57
CA TRP A 169 -17.16 -6.26 9.07
C TRP A 169 -16.23 -5.05 9.23
N THR A 170 -15.00 -5.20 9.74
CA THR A 170 -14.02 -4.11 9.68
C THR A 170 -13.25 -4.14 8.37
N LYS A 171 -13.51 -3.18 7.48
CA LYS A 171 -12.69 -2.99 6.27
C LYS A 171 -11.33 -2.43 6.67
N TYR A 172 -10.30 -3.26 6.67
CA TYR A 172 -8.93 -2.83 6.84
C TYR A 172 -8.04 -3.46 5.77
N SER A 173 -6.91 -2.81 5.49
CA SER A 173 -5.91 -3.30 4.55
C SER A 173 -4.54 -3.22 5.20
N GLU A 174 -3.77 -4.30 5.12
CA GLU A 174 -2.37 -4.28 5.53
C GLU A 174 -1.50 -4.16 4.28
N LYS A 175 -0.63 -3.15 4.25
CA LYS A 175 0.36 -2.98 3.18
C LYS A 175 1.76 -3.23 3.72
N TYR A 176 2.39 -4.28 3.24
CA TYR A 176 3.73 -4.71 3.60
C TYR A 176 4.73 -3.99 2.72
N VAL A 177 5.61 -3.18 3.32
CA VAL A 177 6.62 -2.46 2.55
C VAL A 177 7.70 -3.44 2.13
N VAL A 178 7.73 -3.76 0.84
CA VAL A 178 8.76 -4.60 0.23
C VAL A 178 10.01 -3.76 -0.03
N PHE A 179 9.81 -2.50 -0.43
CA PHE A 179 10.90 -1.57 -0.68
C PHE A 179 10.42 -0.12 -0.57
N SER A 180 11.24 0.78 -0.03
CA SER A 180 10.91 2.19 0.11
C SER A 180 12.14 3.09 0.00
N THR A 181 11.97 4.19 -0.73
CA THR A 181 12.93 5.29 -0.85
C THR A 181 12.19 6.62 -0.78
N SER A 182 12.92 7.73 -0.80
CA SER A 182 12.31 9.05 -0.93
C SER A 182 11.59 9.27 -2.26
N LEU A 183 11.85 8.45 -3.29
CA LEU A 183 11.32 8.61 -4.65
C LEU A 183 10.13 7.71 -4.94
N CYS A 184 10.17 6.48 -4.43
CA CYS A 184 9.18 5.46 -4.73
C CYS A 184 9.02 4.53 -3.53
N TYR A 185 7.94 3.74 -3.52
CA TYR A 185 7.85 2.58 -2.67
C TYR A 185 7.05 1.47 -3.35
N ILE A 186 7.31 0.24 -2.92
CA ILE A 186 6.67 -0.98 -3.38
C ILE A 186 6.07 -1.65 -2.17
N VAL A 187 4.79 -1.97 -2.26
CA VAL A 187 4.07 -2.64 -1.17
C VAL A 187 3.32 -3.85 -1.70
N ARG A 188 3.23 -4.88 -0.85
CA ARG A 188 2.25 -5.95 -1.02
C ARG A 188 1.03 -5.58 -0.17
N SER A 189 -0.10 -5.34 -0.81
CA SER A 189 -1.37 -5.04 -0.14
C SER A 189 -2.16 -6.31 0.04
N LEU A 190 -2.71 -6.51 1.23
CA LEU A 190 -3.68 -7.54 1.56
C LEU A 190 -4.98 -6.88 2.01
N GLN A 191 -6.10 -7.42 1.57
CA GLN A 191 -7.43 -6.94 1.90
C GLN A 191 -8.29 -8.09 2.45
N ASP A 192 -8.99 -7.82 3.55
CA ASP A 192 -9.69 -8.82 4.39
C ASP A 192 -10.85 -9.53 3.67
N ASP A 193 -11.50 -8.85 2.73
CA ASP A 193 -12.69 -9.36 2.06
C ASP A 193 -12.27 -10.31 0.91
N LYS A 194 -11.90 -11.57 1.24
CA LYS A 194 -11.60 -12.69 0.31
C LYS A 194 -10.13 -12.85 -0.15
N ASP A 195 -9.18 -12.62 0.74
CA ASP A 195 -7.76 -12.91 0.51
C ASP A 195 -7.14 -12.17 -0.69
N TYR A 196 -7.71 -11.03 -1.08
CA TYR A 196 -7.22 -10.27 -2.23
C TYR A 196 -5.85 -9.66 -1.97
N GLU A 197 -4.87 -10.14 -2.72
CA GLU A 197 -3.50 -9.66 -2.71
C GLU A 197 -3.18 -8.78 -3.92
N SER A 198 -2.30 -7.81 -3.74
CA SER A 198 -1.73 -7.07 -4.86
C SER A 198 -0.31 -6.60 -4.57
N CYS A 199 0.53 -6.58 -5.61
CA CYS A 199 1.81 -5.88 -5.58
C CYS A 199 1.61 -4.50 -6.17
N GLU A 200 1.93 -3.44 -5.43
CA GLU A 200 1.71 -2.07 -5.84
C GLU A 200 3.03 -1.30 -5.91
N PHE A 201 3.28 -0.65 -7.04
CA PHE A 201 4.39 0.28 -7.23
C PHE A 201 3.90 1.72 -7.24
N TRP A 202 4.43 2.50 -6.30
CA TRP A 202 4.07 3.89 -6.08
C TRP A 202 5.24 4.82 -6.38
N LEU A 203 4.97 5.89 -7.11
CA LEU A 203 5.98 6.86 -7.54
C LEU A 203 5.59 8.29 -7.18
N ARG A 204 6.57 9.07 -6.75
CA ARG A 204 6.36 10.46 -6.30
C ARG A 204 5.91 11.37 -7.45
N GLU A 205 4.94 12.23 -7.16
CA GLU A 205 4.27 13.10 -8.14
C GLU A 205 5.20 14.09 -8.84
N ASP A 206 6.13 14.72 -8.11
CA ASP A 206 7.07 15.70 -8.67
C ASP A 206 7.95 15.08 -9.76
N TRP A 207 8.42 13.85 -9.54
CA TRP A 207 9.23 13.13 -10.51
C TRP A 207 8.42 12.81 -11.77
N LEU A 208 7.18 12.36 -11.60
CA LEU A 208 6.26 12.10 -12.72
C LEU A 208 5.99 13.36 -13.54
N LYS A 209 5.62 14.47 -12.89
CA LYS A 209 5.30 15.73 -13.57
C LYS A 209 6.48 16.32 -14.32
N ASN A 210 7.69 16.17 -13.78
CA ASN A 210 8.89 16.75 -14.37
C ASN A 210 9.47 15.89 -15.51
N ASN A 211 9.22 14.58 -15.51
CA ASN A 211 9.91 13.65 -16.43
C ASN A 211 8.97 12.89 -17.37
N VAL A 212 7.66 12.89 -17.12
CA VAL A 212 6.66 12.26 -17.98
C VAL A 212 5.75 13.35 -18.53
N THR A 213 5.74 13.52 -19.85
CA THR A 213 4.75 14.33 -20.54
C THR A 213 3.43 13.58 -20.47
N ILE A 214 2.59 13.92 -19.48
CA ILE A 214 1.22 13.43 -19.42
C ILE A 214 0.48 14.10 -20.58
N PRO A 215 -0.01 13.36 -21.59
CA PRO A 215 -0.83 13.94 -22.64
C PRO A 215 -2.02 14.65 -21.98
N GLU A 216 -2.36 15.86 -22.41
CA GLU A 216 -3.47 16.62 -21.86
C GLU A 216 -4.82 15.89 -22.08
N VAL A 217 -5.16 14.95 -21.21
CA VAL A 217 -6.49 14.30 -21.21
C VAL A 217 -7.56 15.25 -20.64
N CYS A 218 -7.19 16.40 -20.10
CA CYS A 218 -8.12 17.33 -19.43
C CYS A 218 -8.57 18.56 -20.24
N THR A 219 -8.21 18.72 -21.52
CA THR A 219 -8.70 19.86 -22.33
C THR A 219 -9.99 19.58 -23.10
N HIS A 220 -10.48 18.33 -23.15
CA HIS A 220 -11.73 17.98 -23.86
C HIS A 220 -13.01 18.09 -23.02
N LEU A 221 -12.94 17.98 -21.68
CA LEU A 221 -14.14 18.10 -20.83
C LEU A 221 -14.68 19.54 -20.73
N THR A 222 -13.84 20.55 -20.94
CA THR A 222 -14.25 21.96 -20.91
C THR A 222 -14.89 22.41 -22.22
N LYS A 223 -14.63 21.71 -23.34
CA LYS A 223 -15.21 22.04 -24.65
C LYS A 223 -16.62 21.49 -24.80
N GLU A 224 -16.91 20.29 -24.28
CA GLU A 224 -18.27 19.72 -24.34
C GLU A 224 -19.27 20.46 -23.44
N ARG A 225 -18.81 21.08 -22.34
CA ARG A 225 -19.65 21.90 -21.46
C ARG A 225 -20.00 23.28 -22.01
N LYS A 226 -19.31 23.75 -23.06
CA LYS A 226 -19.59 25.03 -23.74
C LYS A 226 -20.35 24.85 -25.05
N ALA A 227 -20.60 23.60 -25.47
CA ALA A 227 -21.26 23.26 -26.73
C ALA A 227 -22.66 22.62 -26.51
N LYS A 228 -23.22 22.74 -25.31
CA LYS A 228 -24.56 22.30 -24.94
C LYS A 228 -25.26 23.41 -24.16
#